data_AF-A0A2S9GIV3-F1
#
_entry.id   AF-A0A2S9GIV3-F1
#
_cell.length_a   1.000
_cell.length_b   1.000
_cell.length_c   1.000
_cell.angle_alpha   90.00
_cell.angle_beta   90.00
_cell.angle_gamma   90.00
#
_symmetry.space_group_name_H-M   'P 1'
#
loop_
_entity.id
_entity.type
_entity.pdbx_description
1 polymer ?
#
loop_
_entity_poly.entity_id
_entity_poly.type
_entity_poly.pdbx_seq_one_letter_code
_entity_poly.pdbx_strand_id
1 'polypeptide(L)'
;RVLRADSGVPIVMLTAKTDTVDVVLGLESGADDYVMKPFKPKELVARVRARLRRNEDEPAEMLSIADVEIDVPAHKVTRQGEQIS
;
A
#
# COMPACT_ATOMS: atom_id res chain seq x y z
N ARG A 1 10.75 -15.58 -0.53
CA ARG A 1 11.60 -14.47 -0.02
C ARG A 1 12.14 -13.53 -1.12
N VAL A 2 12.49 -14.03 -2.32
CA VAL A 2 13.15 -13.21 -3.37
C VAL A 2 12.29 -12.09 -3.97
N LEU A 3 10.98 -12.29 -4.19
CA LEU A 3 10.14 -11.33 -4.91
C LEU A 3 9.93 -9.98 -4.17
N ARG A 4 9.82 -9.98 -2.83
CA ARG A 4 9.68 -8.74 -2.03
C ARG A 4 11.01 -8.04 -1.73
N ALA A 5 12.14 -8.70 -1.96
CA ALA A 5 13.44 -8.07 -1.82
C ALA A 5 13.78 -7.15 -3.00
N ASP A 6 13.10 -7.33 -4.14
CA ASP A 6 13.39 -6.67 -5.41
C ASP A 6 12.32 -5.63 -5.81
N SER A 7 11.07 -5.75 -5.32
CA SER A 7 10.02 -4.76 -5.59
C SER A 7 8.91 -4.76 -4.54
N GLY A 8 8.28 -3.58 -4.34
CA GLY A 8 7.09 -3.40 -3.50
C GLY A 8 5.76 -3.70 -4.20
N VAL A 9 5.77 -4.48 -5.29
CA VAL A 9 4.55 -4.81 -6.04
C VAL A 9 3.62 -5.67 -5.17
N PRO A 10 2.31 -5.32 -5.05
CA PRO A 10 1.36 -6.12 -4.28
C PRO A 10 1.19 -7.53 -4.84
N ILE A 11 1.20 -8.54 -3.96
CA ILE A 11 1.07 -9.95 -4.32
C ILE A 11 -0.26 -10.51 -3.79
N VAL A 12 -1.09 -11.01 -4.71
CA VAL A 12 -2.33 -11.74 -4.39
C VAL A 12 -2.15 -13.22 -4.73
N MET A 13 -2.19 -14.09 -3.73
CA MET A 13 -2.00 -15.54 -3.89
C MET A 13 -3.34 -16.24 -4.12
N LEU A 14 -3.39 -17.20 -5.04
CA LEU A 14 -4.57 -18.02 -5.31
C LEU A 14 -4.31 -19.48 -4.91
N THR A 15 -5.07 -20.03 -3.96
CA THR A 15 -4.86 -21.39 -3.45
C THR A 15 -6.11 -22.26 -3.54
N ALA A 16 -5.95 -23.58 -3.69
CA ALA A 16 -7.01 -24.55 -3.45
C ALA A 16 -6.89 -25.24 -2.07
N LYS A 17 -5.82 -24.92 -1.33
CA LYS A 17 -5.61 -25.42 0.04
C LYS A 17 -6.60 -24.71 0.96
N THR A 18 -7.53 -25.47 1.52
CA THR A 18 -8.57 -24.99 2.43
C THR A 18 -8.10 -24.92 3.88
N ASP A 19 -6.93 -25.50 4.18
CA ASP A 19 -6.38 -25.51 5.52
C ASP A 19 -5.91 -24.09 5.89
N THR A 20 -6.43 -23.57 6.99
CA THR A 20 -6.17 -22.19 7.42
C THR A 20 -4.68 -21.98 7.72
N VAL A 21 -3.99 -23.03 8.14
CA VAL A 21 -2.53 -23.03 8.38
C VAL A 21 -1.75 -22.67 7.11
N ASP A 22 -2.14 -23.23 5.96
CA ASP A 22 -1.48 -22.97 4.68
C ASP A 22 -1.70 -21.53 4.19
N VAL A 23 -2.86 -20.95 4.51
CA VAL A 23 -3.18 -19.56 4.17
C VAL A 23 -2.38 -18.58 5.04
N VAL A 24 -2.31 -18.84 6.34
CA VAL A 24 -1.56 -18.00 7.29
C VAL A 24 -0.07 -18.02 6.95
N LEU A 25 0.50 -19.20 6.72
CA LEU A 25 1.91 -19.32 6.33
C LEU A 25 2.21 -18.61 4.99
N GLY A 26 1.25 -18.62 4.07
CA GLY A 26 1.33 -17.93 2.80
C GLY A 26 1.29 -16.39 2.93
N LEU A 27 0.51 -15.86 3.88
CA LEU A 27 0.50 -14.43 4.21
C LEU A 27 1.83 -14.01 4.85
N GLU A 28 2.32 -14.79 5.81
CA GLU A 28 3.61 -14.55 6.49
C GLU A 28 4.81 -14.64 5.53
N SER A 29 4.68 -15.39 4.44
CA SER A 29 5.69 -15.51 3.38
C SER A 29 5.84 -14.25 2.51
N GLY A 30 4.98 -13.25 2.71
CA GLY A 30 5.04 -11.97 2.02
C GLY A 30 3.99 -11.80 0.92
N ALA A 31 2.81 -12.39 1.07
CA ALA A 31 1.66 -12.04 0.26
C ALA A 31 0.86 -10.89 0.91
N ASP A 32 0.22 -10.05 0.10
CA ASP A 32 -0.68 -9.00 0.59
C ASP A 32 -2.09 -9.52 0.77
N ASP A 33 -2.51 -10.46 -0.07
CA ASP A 33 -3.83 -11.08 0.02
C ASP A 33 -3.79 -12.54 -0.45
N TYR A 34 -4.81 -13.29 -0.03
CA TYR A 34 -4.98 -14.71 -0.34
C TYR A 34 -6.44 -14.96 -0.76
N VAL A 35 -6.64 -15.69 -1.86
CA VAL A 35 -7.97 -16.02 -2.39
C VAL A 35 -8.08 -17.52 -2.62
N MET A 36 -9.10 -18.15 -2.04
CA MET A 36 -9.35 -19.58 -2.25
C MET A 36 -10.01 -19.84 -3.61
N LYS A 37 -9.69 -20.97 -4.22
CA LYS A 37 -10.37 -21.52 -5.40
C LYS A 37 -11.46 -22.50 -4.93
N PRO A 38 -12.66 -22.49 -5.54
CA PRO A 38 -13.09 -21.60 -6.62
C PRO A 38 -13.51 -20.22 -6.10
N PHE A 39 -13.23 -19.17 -6.85
CA PHE A 39 -13.64 -17.80 -6.55
C PHE A 39 -14.50 -17.22 -7.68
N LYS A 40 -15.29 -16.19 -7.36
CA LYS A 40 -16.02 -15.42 -8.38
C LYS A 40 -15.05 -14.42 -9.03
N PRO A 41 -15.03 -14.27 -10.37
CA PRO A 41 -14.15 -13.31 -11.03
C PRO A 41 -14.31 -11.87 -10.50
N LYS A 42 -15.54 -11.46 -10.17
CA LYS A 42 -15.82 -10.14 -9.57
C LYS A 42 -15.13 -9.93 -8.21
N GLU A 43 -15.01 -10.99 -7.40
CA GLU A 43 -14.35 -10.91 -6.09
C GLU A 43 -12.85 -10.69 -6.26
N LEU A 44 -12.21 -11.44 -7.17
CA LEU A 44 -10.79 -11.27 -7.45
C LEU A 44 -10.49 -9.86 -7.96
N VAL A 45 -11.31 -9.34 -8.89
CA VAL A 45 -11.16 -7.97 -9.40
C VAL A 45 -11.28 -6.94 -8.28
N ALA A 46 -12.22 -7.10 -7.34
CA ALA A 46 -12.37 -6.19 -6.22
C ALA A 46 -11.13 -6.19 -5.31
N ARG A 47 -10.57 -7.37 -5.01
CA ARG A 47 -9.35 -7.51 -4.19
C ARG A 47 -8.12 -6.91 -4.86
N VAL A 48 -7.94 -7.17 -6.16
CA VAL A 48 -6.87 -6.54 -6.95
C VAL A 48 -6.99 -5.02 -6.91
N ARG A 49 -8.18 -4.46 -7.14
CA ARG A 49 -8.42 -3.01 -7.04
C ARG A 49 -8.12 -2.47 -5.66
N ALA A 50 -8.51 -3.18 -4.59
CA ALA A 50 -8.23 -2.74 -3.23
C ALA A 50 -6.73 -2.65 -2.92
N ARG A 51 -5.91 -3.54 -3.50
CA ARG A 51 -4.43 -3.53 -3.33
C ARG A 51 -3.72 -2.53 -4.24
N LEU A 52 -4.30 -2.22 -5.40
CA LEU A 52 -3.77 -1.23 -6.33
C LEU A 52 -4.28 0.18 -6.06
N ARG A 53 -5.24 0.35 -5.14
CA ARG A 53 -5.67 1.66 -4.66
C ARG A 53 -4.49 2.30 -3.93
N ARG A 54 -3.64 2.97 -4.69
CA ARG A 54 -2.73 3.98 -4.19
C ARG A 54 -3.58 5.00 -3.45
N ASN A 55 -3.05 5.52 -2.35
CA ASN A 55 -3.52 6.78 -1.79
C ASN A 55 -3.19 7.86 -2.83
N GLU A 56 -3.96 7.96 -3.92
CA GLU A 56 -4.01 9.18 -4.74
C GLU A 56 -4.55 10.35 -3.91
N ASP A 57 -5.12 10.05 -2.73
CA ASP A 57 -5.52 10.97 -1.68
C ASP A 57 -4.60 10.93 -0.44
N GLU A 58 -3.30 10.66 -0.58
CA GLU A 58 -2.39 11.34 0.34
C GLU A 58 -2.29 12.77 -0.20
N PRO A 59 -3.03 13.74 0.39
CA PRO A 59 -2.87 15.13 -0.03
C PRO A 59 -1.38 15.43 0.05
N ALA A 60 -0.85 16.18 -0.93
CA ALA A 60 0.47 16.77 -0.85
C ALA A 60 0.73 17.13 0.61
N GLU A 61 1.73 16.47 1.22
CA GLU A 61 1.90 16.41 2.67
C GLU A 61 2.32 17.81 3.15
N MET A 62 1.31 18.69 3.23
CA MET A 62 1.37 20.07 3.64
C MET A 62 1.18 20.04 5.14
N LEU A 63 2.28 20.05 5.87
CA LEU A 63 2.26 20.08 7.33
C LEU A 63 2.29 21.54 7.77
N SER A 64 1.38 21.92 8.66
CA SER A 64 1.41 23.24 9.30
C SER A 64 1.62 23.09 10.81
N ILE A 65 2.56 23.87 11.34
CA ILE A 65 2.84 23.95 12.77
C ILE A 65 3.11 25.39 13.16
N ALA A 66 2.23 25.96 13.97
CA ALA A 66 2.27 27.38 14.34
C ALA A 66 2.39 28.29 13.11
N ASP A 67 3.52 28.96 12.93
CA ASP A 67 3.80 29.87 11.83
C ASP A 67 4.66 29.26 10.71
N VAL A 68 4.83 27.93 10.71
CA VAL A 68 5.62 27.16 9.74
C VAL A 68 4.70 26.30 8.86
N GLU A 69 4.93 26.33 7.55
CA GLU A 69 4.33 25.43 6.57
C GLU A 69 5.43 24.60 5.88
N ILE A 70 5.19 23.31 5.71
CA ILE A 70 6.13 22.35 5.12
C ILE A 70 5.44 21.70 3.93
N ASP A 71 5.98 21.89 2.74
CA ASP A 71 5.63 21.16 1.53
C ASP A 71 6.66 20.03 1.36
N VAL A 72 6.33 18.84 1.85
CA VAL A 72 7.23 17.68 1.83
C VAL A 72 7.59 17.27 0.39
N PRO A 73 6.65 17.21 -0.59
CA PRO A 73 7.00 16.96 -1.98
C PRO A 73 7.99 17.97 -2.58
N ALA A 74 7.80 19.26 -2.29
CA ALA A 74 8.65 20.32 -2.81
C ALA A 74 9.97 20.51 -2.03
N HIS A 75 10.17 19.75 -0.94
CA HIS A 75 11.26 19.97 0.02
C HIS A 75 11.38 21.43 0.46
N LYS A 76 10.22 22.09 0.63
CA LYS A 76 10.15 23.52 0.90
C LYS A 76 9.58 23.76 2.28
N VAL A 77 10.24 24.64 3.03
CA VAL A 77 9.75 25.10 4.34
C VAL A 77 9.58 26.61 4.30
N THR A 78 8.39 27.08 4.63
CA THR A 78 8.10 28.51 4.77
C THR A 78 7.73 28.84 6.20
N ARG A 79 8.10 30.03 6.65
CA ARG A 79 7.62 30.61 7.91
C ARG A 79 7.10 32.00 7.63
N GLN A 80 5.84 32.26 7.98
CA GLN A 80 5.17 33.53 7.69
C GLN A 80 5.28 33.96 6.21
N GLY A 81 5.28 32.98 5.30
CA GLY A 81 5.42 33.19 3.85
C GLY A 81 6.85 33.35 3.34
N GLU A 82 7.87 33.39 4.21
CA GLU A 82 9.28 33.46 3.82
C GLU A 82 9.91 32.07 3.78
N GLN A 83 10.58 31.73 2.68
CA GLN A 83 11.23 30.43 2.54
C GLN A 83 12.49 30.36 3.41
N ILE A 84 12.55 29.34 4.27
CA ILE A 84 13.69 29.11 5.18
C ILE A 84 14.61 27.98 4.67
N SER A 85 14.06 27.05 3.87
CA SER A 85 14.79 25.95 3.23
C SER A 85 14.18 25.60 1.88
#